data_AF-A0A0N0NHT9-F1
#
_entry.id   AF-A0A0N0NHT9-F1
#
_cell.length_a   1.000
_cell.length_b   1.000
_cell.length_c   1.000
_cell.angle_alpha   90.00
_cell.angle_beta   90.00
_cell.angle_gamma   90.00
#
_symmetry.space_group_name_H-M   'P 1'
#
loop_
_entity.id
_entity.type
_entity.pdbx_description
1 polymer ?
#
loop_
_entity_poly.entity_id
_entity_poly.type
_entity_poly.pdbx_seq_one_letter_code
_entity_poly.pdbx_strand_id
1 'polypeptide(L)'
;MSANLPYAADAESPLKPAELQTKFNYAWGLIKSHKREEQQLGVQLLSDIFKTTPERRRECLYYLALGNYKLGNYAEARRYNDLLLEKEPGNLQASSLRQLIDDKVSKEGLMGMAIVGGAVAVAGIVGGMLMRNSRRR
;
A
#
# COMPACT_ATOMS: atom_id res chain seq x y z
N MET A 1 17.70 -41.63 16.35
CA MET A 1 17.75 -40.68 17.46
C MET A 1 17.36 -39.31 16.92
N SER A 2 16.11 -38.90 17.09
CA SER A 2 15.65 -37.58 16.66
C SER A 2 16.25 -36.53 17.60
N ALA A 3 17.04 -35.61 17.07
CA ALA A 3 17.61 -34.52 17.85
C ALA A 3 16.48 -33.55 18.25
N ASN A 4 15.97 -33.68 19.47
CA ASN A 4 15.16 -32.65 20.11
C ASN A 4 16.10 -31.47 20.41
N LEU A 5 16.19 -30.52 19.46
CA LEU A 5 16.93 -29.28 19.62
C LEU A 5 16.07 -28.32 20.46
N PRO A 6 16.45 -28.00 21.71
CA PRO A 6 15.63 -27.17 22.59
C PRO A 6 15.36 -25.78 22.02
N TYR A 7 16.25 -25.24 21.18
CA TYR A 7 16.08 -23.95 20.51
C TYR A 7 14.94 -23.93 19.45
N ALA A 8 14.61 -25.09 18.88
CA ALA A 8 13.54 -25.17 17.88
C ALA A 8 12.13 -25.00 18.51
N ALA A 9 11.98 -25.36 19.79
CA ALA A 9 10.72 -25.22 20.52
C ALA A 9 10.38 -23.74 20.81
N ASP A 10 11.40 -22.90 20.98
CA ASP A 10 11.23 -21.48 21.28
C ASP A 10 10.83 -20.66 20.03
N ALA A 11 11.17 -21.15 18.84
CA ALA A 11 10.88 -20.49 17.57
C ALA A 11 9.38 -20.47 17.22
N GLU A 12 8.61 -21.43 17.74
CA GLU A 12 7.16 -21.56 17.49
C GLU A 12 6.30 -21.01 18.63
N SER A 13 6.91 -20.60 19.74
CA SER A 13 6.19 -20.03 20.87
C SER A 13 5.70 -18.61 20.56
N PRO A 14 4.48 -18.21 20.99
CA PRO A 14 4.00 -16.84 20.84
C PRO A 14 5.01 -15.84 21.43
N LEU A 15 5.30 -14.77 20.68
CA LEU A 15 6.24 -13.74 21.10
C LEU A 15 5.82 -13.14 22.45
N LYS A 16 6.79 -12.90 23.33
CA LYS A 16 6.52 -12.14 24.56
C LYS A 16 6.11 -10.70 24.20
N PRO A 17 5.30 -10.03 25.03
CA PRO A 17 4.82 -8.67 24.72
C PRO A 17 5.93 -7.66 24.38
N ALA A 18 7.08 -7.74 25.04
CA ALA A 18 8.23 -6.88 24.79
C ALA A 18 8.93 -7.18 23.44
N GLU A 19 9.04 -8.46 23.08
CA GLU A 19 9.62 -8.90 21.80
C GLU A 19 8.71 -8.49 20.63
N LEU A 20 7.39 -8.63 20.83
CA LEU A 20 6.39 -8.19 19.86
C LEU A 20 6.46 -6.68 19.61
N GLN A 21 6.55 -5.86 20.67
CA GLN A 21 6.70 -4.42 20.54
C GLN A 21 8.01 -4.05 19.81
N THR A 22 9.09 -4.80 20.07
CA THR A 22 10.37 -4.62 19.37
C THR A 22 10.25 -4.92 17.89
N LYS A 23 9.61 -6.04 17.51
CA LYS A 23 9.34 -6.40 16.12
C LYS A 23 8.49 -5.33 15.43
N PHE A 24 7.46 -4.81 16.11
CA PHE A 24 6.62 -3.73 15.61
C PHE A 24 7.42 -2.45 15.34
N ASN A 25 8.22 -2.01 16.32
CA ASN A 25 9.04 -0.80 16.19
C ASN A 25 10.07 -0.93 15.07
N TYR A 26 10.68 -2.11 14.92
CA TYR A 26 11.59 -2.41 13.83
C TYR A 26 10.90 -2.33 12.47
N ALA A 27 9.73 -2.97 12.33
CA ALA A 27 8.93 -2.91 11.11
C ALA A 27 8.53 -1.47 10.74
N TRP A 28 8.17 -0.65 11.73
CA TRP A 28 7.88 0.77 11.53
C TRP A 28 9.12 1.56 11.08
N GLY A 29 10.29 1.28 11.67
CA GLY A 29 11.57 1.85 11.24
C GLY A 29 11.85 1.56 9.76
N LEU A 30 11.66 0.32 9.35
CA LEU A 30 11.84 -0.13 7.96
C LEU A 30 10.88 0.57 6.99
N ILE A 31 9.60 0.72 7.35
CA ILE A 31 8.61 1.45 6.50
C ILE A 31 9.02 2.90 6.27
N LYS A 32 9.69 3.54 7.24
CA LYS A 32 10.17 4.92 7.07
C LYS A 32 11.38 5.05 6.14
N SER A 33 12.10 3.97 5.86
CA SER A 33 13.24 3.96 4.93
C SER A 33 12.90 4.51 3.54
N HIS A 34 13.93 4.91 2.80
CA HIS A 34 13.85 5.27 1.38
C HIS A 34 14.08 4.07 0.44
N LYS A 35 14.61 2.95 0.95
CA LYS A 35 14.82 1.75 0.15
C LYS A 35 13.52 0.94 0.07
N ARG A 36 13.14 0.57 -1.16
CA ARG A 36 11.89 -0.17 -1.42
C ARG A 36 11.89 -1.56 -0.76
N GLU A 37 13.02 -2.25 -0.77
CA GLU A 37 13.18 -3.58 -0.16
C GLU A 37 12.95 -3.54 1.37
N GLU A 38 13.50 -2.53 2.04
CA GLU A 38 13.28 -2.34 3.48
C GLU A 38 11.80 -2.04 3.78
N GLN A 39 11.16 -1.19 2.97
CA GLN A 39 9.72 -0.92 3.11
C GLN A 39 8.87 -2.19 2.94
N GLN A 40 9.19 -3.04 1.95
CA GLN A 40 8.51 -4.31 1.72
C GLN A 40 8.64 -5.24 2.93
N LEU A 41 9.86 -5.37 3.48
CA LEU A 41 10.10 -6.16 4.69
C LEU A 41 9.31 -5.61 5.88
N GLY A 42 9.28 -4.29 6.07
CA GLY A 42 8.49 -3.66 7.14
C GLY A 42 6.99 -3.97 7.03
N VAL A 43 6.43 -3.90 5.83
CA VAL A 43 5.01 -4.26 5.58
C VAL A 43 4.76 -5.76 5.82
N GLN A 44 5.70 -6.62 5.43
CA GLN A 44 5.60 -8.06 5.70
C GLN A 44 5.58 -8.35 7.21
N LEU A 45 6.52 -7.78 7.97
CA LEU A 45 6.60 -7.99 9.42
C LEU A 45 5.34 -7.49 10.15
N LEU A 46 4.79 -6.33 9.76
CA LEU A 46 3.52 -5.85 10.30
C LEU A 46 2.34 -6.72 9.91
N SER A 47 2.34 -7.28 8.70
CA SER A 47 1.28 -8.19 8.24
C SER A 47 1.27 -9.47 9.05
N ASP A 48 2.46 -9.97 9.41
CA ASP A 48 2.60 -11.14 10.29
C ASP A 48 2.05 -10.82 11.68
N ILE A 49 2.46 -9.69 12.27
CA ILE A 49 1.93 -9.24 13.58
C ILE A 49 0.41 -9.12 13.54
N PHE A 50 -0.15 -8.50 12.49
CA PHE A 50 -1.58 -8.35 12.32
C PHE A 50 -2.32 -9.70 12.27
N LYS A 51 -1.74 -10.72 11.62
CA LYS A 51 -2.35 -12.05 11.51
C LYS A 51 -2.26 -12.82 12.83
N THR A 52 -1.09 -12.84 13.47
CA THR A 52 -0.82 -13.67 14.66
C THR A 52 -1.27 -13.05 15.97
N THR A 53 -1.48 -11.73 16.00
CA THR A 53 -1.78 -10.97 17.23
C THR A 53 -3.09 -10.18 17.09
N PRO A 54 -4.26 -10.81 17.28
CA PRO A 54 -5.57 -10.18 17.10
C PRO A 54 -5.78 -8.90 17.91
N GLU A 55 -5.26 -8.86 19.14
CA GLU A 55 -5.39 -7.74 20.08
C GLU A 55 -4.70 -6.46 19.59
N ARG A 56 -3.66 -6.58 18.75
CA ARG A 56 -2.93 -5.43 18.18
C ARG A 56 -3.33 -5.06 16.76
N ARG A 57 -4.32 -5.76 16.17
CA ARG A 57 -4.74 -5.51 14.79
C ARG A 57 -5.07 -4.05 14.53
N ARG A 58 -5.79 -3.43 15.47
CA ARG A 58 -6.20 -2.02 15.37
C ARG A 58 -5.00 -1.09 15.22
N GLU A 59 -3.97 -1.27 16.04
CA GLU A 59 -2.73 -0.48 15.98
C GLU A 59 -2.01 -0.68 14.63
N CYS A 60 -2.01 -1.90 14.09
CA CYS A 60 -1.32 -2.22 12.84
C CYS A 60 -1.99 -1.61 11.60
N LEU A 61 -3.31 -1.37 11.61
CA LEU A 61 -4.06 -0.94 10.42
C LEU A 61 -3.49 0.34 9.80
N TYR A 62 -3.20 1.36 10.62
CA TYR A 62 -2.66 2.62 10.13
C TYR A 62 -1.30 2.44 9.46
N TYR A 63 -0.40 1.68 10.09
CA TYR A 63 0.95 1.46 9.58
C TYR A 63 0.97 0.56 8.35
N LEU A 64 0.08 -0.43 8.26
CA LEU A 64 -0.12 -1.24 7.06
C LEU A 64 -0.66 -0.41 5.90
N ALA A 65 -1.63 0.47 6.16
CA ALA A 65 -2.13 1.40 5.16
C ALA A 65 -1.03 2.32 4.64
N LEU A 66 -0.27 2.94 5.54
CA LEU A 66 0.82 3.86 5.19
C LEU A 66 1.97 3.17 4.45
N GLY A 67 2.35 1.96 4.89
CA GLY A 67 3.38 1.16 4.21
C GLY A 67 2.97 0.77 2.79
N ASN A 68 1.73 0.30 2.60
CA ASN A 68 1.19 0.00 1.27
C ASN A 68 1.09 1.25 0.39
N TYR A 69 0.71 2.41 0.97
CA TYR A 69 0.70 3.69 0.26
C TYR A 69 2.10 4.06 -0.26
N LYS A 70 3.14 3.96 0.59
CA LYS A 70 4.53 4.21 0.18
C LYS A 70 5.02 3.27 -0.92
N LEU A 71 4.54 2.02 -0.92
CA LEU A 71 4.88 1.03 -1.94
C LEU A 71 4.11 1.20 -3.26
N GLY A 72 3.10 2.09 -3.31
CA GLY A 72 2.22 2.29 -4.46
C GLY A 72 1.05 1.29 -4.53
N ASN A 73 0.85 0.49 -3.49
CA ASN A 73 -0.23 -0.49 -3.39
C ASN A 73 -1.52 0.19 -2.90
N TYR A 74 -2.04 1.16 -3.65
CA TYR A 74 -3.10 2.05 -3.16
C TYR A 74 -4.42 1.35 -2.83
N ALA A 75 -4.77 0.27 -3.53
CA ALA A 75 -5.97 -0.51 -3.25
C ALA A 75 -5.90 -1.14 -1.84
N GLU A 76 -4.76 -1.74 -1.50
CA GLU A 76 -4.56 -2.36 -0.19
C GLU A 76 -4.38 -1.30 0.90
N ALA A 77 -3.73 -0.17 0.59
CA ALA A 77 -3.65 0.97 1.47
C ALA A 77 -5.05 1.49 1.85
N ARG A 78 -5.94 1.66 0.86
CA ARG A 78 -7.34 2.06 1.08
C ARG A 78 -8.06 1.05 1.96
N ARG A 79 -7.94 -0.25 1.65
CA ARG A 79 -8.61 -1.33 2.40
C ARG A 79 -8.27 -1.29 3.89
N TYR A 80 -6.99 -1.20 4.26
CA TYR A 80 -6.59 -1.12 5.66
C TYR A 80 -7.03 0.19 6.33
N ASN A 81 -6.97 1.30 5.61
CA ASN A 81 -7.36 2.60 6.14
C ASN A 81 -8.87 2.70 6.37
N ASP A 82 -9.68 2.14 5.48
CA ASP A 82 -11.14 2.09 5.61
C ASP A 82 -11.54 1.21 6.81
N LEU A 83 -10.91 0.05 6.97
CA LEU A 83 -11.09 -0.81 8.15
C LEU A 83 -10.74 -0.09 9.47
N LEU A 84 -9.77 0.83 9.45
CA LEU A 84 -9.45 1.66 10.61
C LEU A 84 -10.53 2.70 10.86
N LEU A 85 -10.99 3.40 9.83
CA LEU A 85 -12.03 4.43 9.95
C LEU A 85 -13.41 3.85 10.30
N GLU A 86 -13.71 2.61 9.93
CA GLU A 86 -14.90 1.89 10.41
C GLU A 86 -14.87 1.72 11.94
N LYS A 87 -13.68 1.50 12.52
CA LYS A 87 -13.50 1.30 13.96
C LYS A 87 -13.33 2.61 14.72
N GLU A 88 -12.67 3.58 14.08
CA GLU A 88 -12.34 4.88 14.66
C GLU A 88 -12.69 6.01 13.66
N PRO A 89 -13.99 6.34 13.50
CA PRO A 89 -14.42 7.33 12.49
C PRO A 89 -13.83 8.73 12.70
N GLY A 90 -13.51 9.09 13.95
CA GLY A 90 -12.89 10.37 14.31
C GLY A 90 -11.36 10.41 14.16
N ASN A 91 -10.74 9.36 13.61
CA ASN A 91 -9.29 9.30 13.46
C ASN A 91 -8.81 10.24 12.34
N LEU A 92 -8.29 11.41 12.75
CA LEU A 92 -7.80 12.43 11.82
C LEU A 92 -6.63 11.93 10.97
N GLN A 93 -5.73 11.11 11.53
CA GLN A 93 -4.57 10.58 10.80
C GLN A 93 -5.03 9.66 9.67
N ALA A 94 -5.96 8.75 9.95
CA ALA A 94 -6.52 7.85 8.95
C ALA A 94 -7.35 8.61 7.90
N SER A 95 -8.06 9.66 8.30
CA SER A 95 -8.81 10.53 7.37
C SER A 95 -7.87 11.27 6.41
N SER A 96 -6.78 11.86 6.92
CA SER A 96 -5.77 12.51 6.08
C SER A 96 -5.07 11.51 5.15
N LEU A 97 -4.78 10.30 5.63
CA LEU A 97 -4.20 9.24 4.80
C LEU A 97 -5.18 8.80 3.69
N ARG A 98 -6.49 8.72 3.97
CA ARG A 98 -7.51 8.42 2.95
C ARG A 98 -7.45 9.43 1.81
N GLN A 99 -7.42 10.71 2.15
CA GLN A 99 -7.34 11.79 1.15
C GLN A 99 -6.07 11.66 0.29
N LEU A 100 -4.91 11.39 0.89
CA LEU A 100 -3.67 11.18 0.14
C LEU A 100 -3.78 9.99 -0.83
N ILE A 101 -4.44 8.90 -0.40
CA ILE A 101 -4.70 7.74 -1.26
C ILE A 101 -5.63 8.12 -2.42
N ASP A 102 -6.73 8.82 -2.13
CA ASP A 102 -7.71 9.29 -3.11
C ASP A 102 -7.05 10.18 -4.18
N ASP A 103 -6.23 11.13 -3.76
CA ASP A 103 -5.52 12.06 -4.62
C ASP A 103 -4.53 11.33 -5.55
N LYS A 104 -3.82 10.32 -5.03
CA LYS A 104 -2.88 9.52 -5.83
C LYS A 104 -3.59 8.69 -6.89
N VAL A 105 -4.64 7.96 -6.51
CA VAL A 105 -5.43 7.15 -7.44
C VAL A 105 -6.07 8.03 -8.51
N SER A 106 -6.63 9.17 -8.13
CA SER A 106 -7.24 10.13 -9.06
C SER A 106 -6.22 10.68 -10.04
N LYS A 107 -5.03 11.08 -9.56
CA LYS A 107 -3.95 11.62 -10.41
C LYS A 107 -3.47 10.60 -11.44
N GLU A 108 -3.26 9.35 -11.03
CA GLU A 108 -2.82 8.29 -11.93
C GLU A 108 -3.90 7.94 -12.96
N GLY A 109 -5.17 7.91 -12.56
CA GLY A 109 -6.31 7.73 -13.47
C GLY A 109 -6.43 8.86 -14.50
N LEU A 110 -6.32 10.12 -14.06
CA LEU A 110 -6.33 11.29 -14.96
C LEU A 110 -5.16 11.26 -15.94
N MET A 111 -3.96 10.91 -15.48
CA MET A 111 -2.79 10.78 -16.36
C MET A 111 -3.03 9.74 -17.47
N GLY A 112 -3.60 8.58 -17.12
CA GLY A 112 -3.93 7.54 -18.10
C GLY A 112 -4.93 8.04 -19.15
N MET A 113 -5.98 8.73 -18.72
CA MET A 113 -6.98 9.32 -19.63
C MET A 113 -6.40 10.41 -20.52
N ALA A 114 -5.52 11.27 -20.00
CA ALA A 114 -4.89 12.33 -20.77
C ALA A 114 -4.00 11.78 -21.89
N ILE A 115 -3.25 10.71 -21.62
CA ILE A 115 -2.40 10.05 -22.61
C ILE A 115 -3.26 9.46 -23.74
N VAL A 116 -4.31 8.71 -23.41
CA VAL A 116 -5.20 8.08 -24.41
C VAL A 116 -5.98 9.14 -25.20
N GLY A 117 -6.58 10.11 -24.51
CA GLY A 117 -7.35 11.19 -25.13
C GLY A 117 -6.50 12.04 -26.06
N GLY A 118 -5.28 12.40 -25.65
CA GLY A 118 -4.34 13.15 -26.47
C GLY A 118 -3.93 12.40 -27.75
N ALA A 119 -3.60 11.10 -27.64
CA ALA A 119 -3.23 10.28 -28.78
C ALA A 119 -4.37 10.15 -29.81
N VAL A 120 -5.59 9.86 -29.33
CA VAL A 120 -6.78 9.74 -30.20
C VAL A 120 -7.11 11.07 -30.87
N ALA A 121 -7.06 12.19 -30.13
CA ALA A 121 -7.33 13.52 -30.68
C ALA A 121 -6.34 13.88 -31.80
N VAL A 122 -5.03 13.66 -31.58
CA VAL A 122 -4.00 13.92 -32.60
C VAL A 122 -4.22 13.04 -33.84
N ALA A 123 -4.45 11.74 -33.66
CA ALA A 123 -4.71 10.82 -34.76
C ALA A 123 -5.97 11.21 -35.56
N GLY A 124 -7.03 11.63 -34.87
CA GLY A 124 -8.27 12.10 -35.49
C GLY A 124 -8.07 13.37 -36.33
N ILE A 125 -7.28 14.34 -35.83
CA ILE A 125 -6.96 15.58 -36.56
C ILE A 125 -6.13 15.26 -37.82
N VAL A 126 -5.04 14.51 -37.68
CA VAL A 126 -4.15 14.18 -38.80
C VAL A 126 -4.87 13.32 -39.84
N GLY A 127 -5.57 12.27 -39.40
CA GLY A 127 -6.36 11.40 -40.28
C GLY A 127 -7.47 12.18 -41.01
N GLY A 128 -8.16 13.08 -40.30
CA GLY A 128 -9.18 13.95 -40.88
C GLY A 128 -8.63 14.92 -41.92
N MET A 129 -7.46 15.53 -41.67
CA MET A 129 -6.79 16.40 -42.64
C MET A 129 -6.33 15.63 -43.89
N LEU A 130 -5.74 14.45 -43.72
CA LEU A 130 -5.30 13.60 -44.84
C LEU A 130 -6.47 13.12 -45.70
N MET A 131 -7.57 12.64 -45.09
CA MET A 131 -8.78 12.25 -45.83
C MET A 131 -9.42 13.43 -46.57
N ARG A 132 -9.47 14.61 -45.94
CA ARG A 132 -10.02 15.82 -46.57
C ARG A 132 -9.19 16.26 -47.78
N ASN A 133 -7.87 16.09 -47.73
CA ASN A 133 -6.99 16.43 -48.85
C ASN A 133 -7.09 15.39 -50.00
N SER A 134 -7.25 14.10 -49.66
CA SER A 134 -7.43 13.03 -50.66
C SER A 134 -8.76 13.11 -51.42
N ARG A 135 -9.81 13.69 -50.84
CA ARG A 135 -11.11 13.88 -51.50
C ARG A 135 -11.18 15.09 -52.45
N ARG A 136 -10.16 15.95 -52.44
CA ARG A 136 -10.10 17.17 -53.29
C ARG A 136 -9.23 16.99 -54.54
N ARG A 137 -8.63 15.82 -54.74
CA ARG A 137 -8.04 15.39 -56.01
C ARG A 137 -9.00 14.44 -56.71
#